data_AF-A0A7C5V1S9-F1
#
_entry.id   AF-A0A7C5V1S9-F1
#
_cell.length_a   1.000
_cell.length_b   1.000
_cell.length_c   1.000
_cell.angle_alpha   90.00
_cell.angle_beta   90.00
_cell.angle_gamma   90.00
#
_symmetry.space_group_name_H-M   'P 1'
#
loop_
_entity.id
_entity.type
_entity.pdbx_description
1 polymer ?
#
loop_
_entity_poly.entity_id
_entity_poly.type
_entity_poly.pdbx_seq_one_letter_code
_entity_poly.pdbx_strand_id
1 'polypeptide(L)'
;MKLYYDLHIHSLLSPCADNDMTPHNIINMAKLKGLDVISVTDHNCTLNLESFLEVANLLDILFIPGVEIETEEEIHVLLYFKHKDVCIIREFQDIIEKHLPFIKLREDIYGNQYTVDTQDNVIGSYEKLLLQPLSLSLKQIYEISKFYNMVFVPAHINRQSFGIIGRLGFLPEELIDLTFLEVSRITEIEFVKFLPQNRNYIFLHSSDAHHLWEINEREFFIESDILYTIFFD
;
A
#
# COMPACT_ATOMS: atom_id res chain seq x y z
N MET A 1 21.71 -6.64 -6.93
CA MET A 1 21.90 -5.19 -7.17
C MET A 1 20.94 -4.50 -6.23
N LYS A 2 21.37 -3.43 -5.55
CA LYS A 2 20.48 -2.72 -4.64
C LYS A 2 19.47 -1.87 -5.42
N LEU A 3 18.20 -2.03 -5.09
CA LEU A 3 17.09 -1.22 -5.56
C LEU A 3 16.55 -0.41 -4.38
N TYR A 4 16.65 0.91 -4.44
CA TYR A 4 16.13 1.80 -3.42
C TYR A 4 14.64 2.02 -3.60
N TYR A 5 13.88 1.98 -2.51
CA TYR A 5 12.43 1.89 -2.62
C TYR A 5 11.65 2.80 -1.67
N ASP A 6 10.39 3.02 -2.05
CA ASP A 6 9.31 3.41 -1.15
C ASP A 6 8.00 2.71 -1.58
N LEU A 7 7.54 1.74 -0.79
CA LEU A 7 6.46 0.83 -1.19
C LEU A 7 5.12 1.14 -0.53
N HIS A 8 4.98 2.29 0.15
CA HIS A 8 3.75 2.69 0.82
C HIS A 8 3.60 4.20 0.67
N ILE A 9 2.83 4.62 -0.34
CA ILE A 9 2.58 6.02 -0.69
C ILE A 9 1.10 6.18 -1.02
N HIS A 10 0.47 7.24 -0.52
CA HIS A 10 -0.91 7.58 -0.81
C HIS A 10 -1.00 8.66 -1.90
N SER A 11 -1.93 8.50 -2.84
CA SER A 11 -2.23 9.49 -3.86
C SER A 11 -3.42 10.36 -3.44
N LEU A 12 -3.73 11.38 -4.24
CA LEU A 12 -4.93 12.21 -4.09
C LEU A 12 -6.28 11.45 -4.13
N LEU A 13 -6.25 10.14 -4.37
CA LEU A 13 -7.41 9.27 -4.21
C LEU A 13 -7.71 8.99 -2.74
N SER A 14 -6.68 8.89 -1.90
CA SER A 14 -6.83 8.80 -0.45
C SER A 14 -7.17 10.19 0.12
N PRO A 15 -8.27 10.35 0.88
CA PRO A 15 -8.73 11.69 1.30
C PRO A 15 -7.78 12.42 2.24
N CYS A 16 -6.99 11.67 3.01
CA CYS A 16 -5.96 12.17 3.91
C CYS A 16 -4.69 12.67 3.19
N ALA A 17 -4.53 12.39 1.89
CA ALA A 17 -3.36 12.81 1.12
C ALA A 17 -3.59 14.16 0.43
N ASP A 18 -2.50 14.86 0.12
CA ASP A 18 -2.56 16.14 -0.57
C ASP A 18 -3.09 15.98 -2.01
N ASN A 19 -3.84 16.98 -2.51
CA ASN A 19 -4.29 16.99 -3.89
C ASN A 19 -3.12 17.02 -4.89
N ASP A 20 -1.93 17.48 -4.47
CA ASP A 20 -0.70 17.46 -5.26
C ASP A 20 -0.09 16.05 -5.39
N MET A 21 -0.62 15.03 -4.71
CA MET A 21 -0.16 13.64 -4.79
C MET A 21 -0.66 12.92 -6.06
N THR A 22 -0.46 13.56 -7.22
CA THR A 22 -0.84 13.05 -8.55
C THR A 22 0.17 12.05 -9.11
N PRO A 23 -0.21 11.23 -10.11
CA PRO A 23 0.70 10.34 -10.81
C PRO A 23 2.00 11.00 -11.25
N HIS A 24 1.98 12.08 -12.02
CA HIS A 24 3.26 12.70 -12.43
C HIS A 24 4.04 13.25 -11.25
N ASN A 25 3.39 13.82 -10.23
CA ASN A 25 4.10 14.42 -9.10
C ASN A 25 4.79 13.36 -8.24
N ILE A 26 4.11 12.27 -7.87
CA ILE A 26 4.70 11.17 -7.10
C ILE A 26 5.84 10.52 -7.87
N ILE A 27 5.62 10.16 -9.14
CA ILE A 27 6.65 9.48 -9.94
C ILE A 27 7.88 10.39 -10.11
N ASN A 28 7.70 11.67 -10.43
CA ASN A 28 8.84 12.60 -10.57
C ASN A 28 9.53 12.87 -9.23
N MET A 29 8.79 12.94 -8.13
CA MET A 29 9.37 13.10 -6.81
C MET A 29 10.23 11.90 -6.41
N ALA A 30 9.75 10.68 -6.67
CA ALA A 30 10.53 9.45 -6.46
C ALA A 30 11.83 9.45 -7.28
N LYS A 31 11.76 9.86 -8.55
CA LYS A 31 12.96 10.02 -9.39
C LYS A 31 13.92 11.08 -8.87
N LEU A 32 13.39 12.23 -8.42
CA LEU A 32 14.19 13.31 -7.85
C LEU A 32 14.91 12.85 -6.58
N LYS A 33 14.24 12.04 -5.75
CA LYS A 33 14.79 11.41 -4.53
C LYS A 33 15.69 10.20 -4.83
N GLY A 34 15.82 9.80 -6.09
CA GLY A 34 16.71 8.72 -6.53
C GLY A 34 16.23 7.31 -6.15
N LEU A 35 14.92 7.13 -6.00
CA LEU A 35 14.30 5.82 -5.80
C LEU A 35 14.25 5.04 -7.12
N ASP A 36 14.54 3.75 -7.06
CA ASP A 36 14.50 2.83 -8.19
C ASP A 36 13.12 2.18 -8.33
N VAL A 37 12.42 1.98 -7.20
CA VAL A 37 11.14 1.27 -7.12
C VAL A 37 10.16 2.02 -6.21
N ILE A 38 8.91 2.16 -6.65
CA ILE A 38 7.86 2.67 -5.76
C ILE A 38 6.55 1.91 -5.92
N SER A 39 5.69 2.05 -4.91
CA SER A 39 4.30 1.62 -4.94
C SER A 39 3.40 2.74 -4.46
N VAL A 40 2.19 2.80 -5.01
CA VAL A 40 1.08 3.58 -4.48
C VAL A 40 0.05 2.62 -3.96
N THR A 41 -0.42 2.87 -2.74
CA THR A 41 -1.24 1.96 -1.93
C THR A 41 -2.39 2.75 -1.30
N ASP A 42 -3.21 3.37 -2.16
CA ASP A 42 -4.36 4.14 -1.68
C ASP A 42 -5.29 3.31 -0.78
N HIS A 43 -5.91 3.96 0.20
CA HIS A 43 -6.80 3.28 1.13
C HIS A 43 -8.01 2.72 0.39
N ASN A 44 -8.23 1.40 0.48
CA ASN A 44 -9.41 0.71 -0.03
C ASN A 44 -9.80 1.08 -1.48
N CYS A 45 -8.83 1.47 -2.33
CA CYS A 45 -9.13 1.89 -3.69
C CYS A 45 -7.93 1.69 -4.61
N THR A 46 -8.22 1.30 -5.85
CA THR A 46 -7.21 0.99 -6.87
C THR A 46 -7.40 1.81 -8.15
N LEU A 47 -8.40 2.71 -8.17
CA LEU A 47 -8.88 3.35 -9.40
C LEU A 47 -7.82 4.20 -10.13
N ASN A 48 -6.79 4.69 -9.43
CA ASN A 48 -5.70 5.44 -10.06
C ASN A 48 -4.50 4.56 -10.46
N LEU A 49 -4.46 3.27 -10.11
CA LEU A 49 -3.29 2.42 -10.36
C LEU A 49 -2.96 2.25 -11.85
N GLU A 50 -3.97 2.26 -12.73
CA GLU A 50 -3.74 2.24 -14.18
C GLU A 50 -3.01 3.49 -14.66
N SER A 51 -3.41 4.67 -14.17
CA SER A 51 -2.73 5.93 -14.48
C SER A 51 -1.29 5.92 -13.98
N PHE A 52 -1.04 5.40 -12.76
CA PHE A 52 0.32 5.22 -12.25
C PHE A 52 1.16 4.26 -13.09
N LEU A 53 0.58 3.13 -13.53
CA LEU A 53 1.28 2.15 -14.37
C LEU A 53 1.78 2.78 -15.67
N GLU A 54 0.92 3.56 -16.34
CA GLU A 54 1.27 4.24 -17.59
C GLU A 54 2.34 5.32 -17.37
N VAL A 55 2.17 6.19 -16.37
CA VAL A 55 3.11 7.28 -16.07
C VAL A 55 4.46 6.73 -15.62
N ALA A 56 4.49 5.69 -14.80
CA ALA A 56 5.72 5.03 -14.37
C ALA A 56 6.48 4.40 -15.53
N ASN A 57 5.76 3.77 -16.47
CA ASN A 57 6.37 3.22 -17.68
C ASN A 57 6.95 4.33 -18.58
N LEU A 58 6.22 5.45 -18.73
CA LEU A 58 6.71 6.60 -19.49
C LEU A 58 7.97 7.22 -18.87
N LEU A 59 8.03 7.27 -17.55
CA LEU A 59 9.11 7.90 -16.80
C LEU A 59 10.21 6.92 -16.36
N ASP A 60 10.16 5.65 -16.78
CA ASP A 60 11.19 4.64 -16.51
C ASP A 60 11.52 4.49 -15.02
N ILE A 61 10.48 4.30 -14.19
CA ILE A 61 10.62 3.88 -12.79
C ILE A 61 9.94 2.53 -12.60
N LEU A 62 10.51 1.66 -11.76
CA LEU A 62 9.87 0.39 -11.46
C LEU A 62 8.68 0.61 -10.51
N PHE A 63 7.48 0.65 -11.07
CA PHE A 63 6.26 0.74 -10.27
C PHE A 63 5.67 -0.64 -9.96
N ILE A 64 5.34 -0.86 -8.69
CA ILE A 64 4.60 -2.02 -8.20
C ILE A 64 3.20 -1.53 -7.80
N PRO A 65 2.13 -1.90 -8.52
CA PRO A 65 0.77 -1.52 -8.12
C PRO A 65 0.40 -2.18 -6.78
N GLY A 66 -0.19 -1.40 -5.87
CA GLY A 66 -0.62 -1.89 -4.56
C GLY A 66 -1.86 -1.18 -4.05
N VAL A 67 -2.36 -1.63 -2.90
CA VAL A 67 -3.51 -1.06 -2.20
C VAL A 67 -3.32 -1.30 -0.70
N GLU A 68 -3.66 -0.30 0.11
CA GLU A 68 -3.73 -0.49 1.56
C GLU A 68 -5.19 -0.79 1.94
N ILE A 69 -5.40 -1.95 2.56
CA ILE A 69 -6.71 -2.41 2.99
C ILE A 69 -6.84 -2.22 4.49
N GLU A 70 -7.95 -1.62 4.91
CA GLU A 70 -8.37 -1.62 6.31
C GLU A 70 -9.33 -2.79 6.55
N THR A 71 -8.89 -3.76 7.35
CA THR A 71 -9.70 -4.94 7.69
C THR A 71 -10.79 -4.58 8.70
N GLU A 72 -11.76 -5.48 8.90
CA GLU A 72 -12.82 -5.33 9.90
C GLU A 72 -12.28 -5.12 11.33
N GLU A 73 -11.10 -5.65 11.62
CA GLU A 73 -10.40 -5.48 12.89
C GLU A 73 -9.65 -4.13 13.01
N GLU A 74 -9.84 -3.21 12.06
CA GLU A 74 -9.12 -1.94 11.94
C GLU A 74 -7.59 -2.17 11.90
N ILE A 75 -7.16 -3.16 11.11
CA ILE A 75 -5.75 -3.45 10.84
C ILE A 75 -5.46 -3.07 9.38
N HIS A 76 -4.35 -2.37 9.13
CA HIS A 76 -3.93 -2.06 7.78
C HIS A 76 -3.02 -3.14 7.20
N VAL A 77 -3.26 -3.46 5.94
CA VAL A 77 -2.51 -4.47 5.18
C VAL A 77 -2.23 -3.94 3.79
N LEU A 78 -0.97 -3.98 3.38
CA LEU A 78 -0.55 -3.71 2.03
C LEU A 78 -0.67 -4.97 1.19
N LEU A 79 -1.40 -4.86 0.08
CA LEU A 79 -1.48 -5.89 -0.92
C LEU A 79 -0.87 -5.37 -2.22
N TYR A 80 0.06 -6.12 -2.79
CA TYR A 80 0.70 -5.76 -4.05
C TYR A 80 0.33 -6.74 -5.15
N PHE A 81 -0.04 -6.20 -6.31
CA PHE A 81 -0.42 -6.97 -7.48
C PHE A 81 0.83 -7.42 -8.24
N LYS A 82 1.01 -8.73 -8.37
CA LYS A 82 2.09 -9.29 -9.20
C LYS A 82 1.84 -9.05 -10.68
N HIS A 83 2.92 -8.99 -11.46
CA HIS A 83 2.93 -8.88 -12.93
C HIS A 83 2.15 -7.71 -13.55
N LYS A 84 1.64 -6.75 -12.75
CA LYS A 84 0.92 -5.57 -13.22
C LYS A 84 -0.34 -5.91 -14.03
N ASP A 85 -1.03 -7.00 -13.69
CA ASP A 85 -2.24 -7.43 -14.40
C ASP A 85 -3.43 -6.52 -14.06
N VAL A 86 -3.78 -5.65 -15.02
CA VAL A 86 -4.89 -4.69 -14.91
C VAL A 86 -6.25 -5.39 -14.75
N CYS A 87 -6.44 -6.60 -15.29
CA CYS A 87 -7.68 -7.33 -15.11
C CYS A 87 -7.88 -7.72 -13.64
N ILE A 88 -6.82 -8.19 -12.98
CA ILE A 88 -6.85 -8.54 -11.55
C ILE A 88 -7.07 -7.29 -10.70
N ILE A 89 -6.43 -6.16 -11.03
CA ILE A 89 -6.62 -4.89 -10.32
C ILE A 89 -8.10 -4.47 -10.35
N ARG A 90 -8.72 -4.50 -11.53
CA ARG A 90 -10.14 -4.15 -11.69
C ARG A 90 -11.08 -5.11 -10.97
N GLU A 91 -10.83 -6.42 -11.06
CA GLU A 91 -11.62 -7.42 -10.34
C GLU A 91 -11.51 -7.23 -8.82
N PHE A 92 -10.32 -6.91 -8.32
CA PHE A 92 -10.12 -6.63 -6.91
C PHE A 92 -10.83 -5.35 -6.46
N GLN A 93 -10.90 -4.32 -7.31
CA GLN A 93 -11.72 -3.13 -7.05
C GLN A 93 -13.21 -3.48 -6.85
N ASP A 94 -13.75 -4.43 -7.61
CA ASP A 94 -15.13 -4.88 -7.46
C ASP A 94 -15.35 -5.58 -6.11
N ILE A 95 -14.35 -6.32 -5.62
CA ILE A 95 -14.37 -6.92 -4.27
C ILE A 95 -14.40 -5.83 -3.21
N ILE A 96 -13.54 -4.82 -3.32
CA ILE A 96 -13.53 -3.70 -2.38
C ILE A 96 -14.88 -2.98 -2.41
N GLU A 97 -15.40 -2.66 -3.60
CA GLU A 97 -16.67 -1.97 -3.78
C GLU A 97 -17.84 -2.70 -3.10
N LYS A 98 -17.85 -4.03 -3.16
CA LYS A 98 -18.87 -4.88 -2.53
C LYS A 98 -18.81 -4.87 -1.00
N HIS A 99 -17.62 -4.74 -0.41
CA HIS A 99 -17.40 -4.86 1.04
C HIS A 99 -17.11 -3.53 1.73
N LEU A 100 -16.95 -2.43 0.99
CA LEU A 100 -16.83 -1.09 1.53
C LEU A 100 -18.22 -0.54 1.87
N PRO A 101 -18.52 -0.28 3.16
CA PRO A 101 -19.79 0.28 3.57
C PRO A 101 -20.06 1.63 2.89
N PHE A 102 -21.32 1.88 2.54
CA PHE A 102 -21.69 3.17 1.97
C PHE A 102 -21.79 4.23 3.08
N ILE A 103 -20.69 4.94 3.30
CA ILE A 103 -20.64 6.20 4.02
C ILE A 103 -20.25 7.26 3.01
N LYS A 104 -21.09 8.27 2.81
CA LYS A 104 -20.79 9.35 1.87
C LYS A 104 -19.62 10.19 2.36
N LEU A 105 -18.65 10.46 1.50
CA LEU A 105 -17.52 11.34 1.77
C LEU A 105 -18.01 12.75 2.17
N ARG A 106 -17.41 13.29 3.23
CA ARG A 106 -17.53 14.68 3.66
C ARG A 106 -16.22 15.40 3.36
N GLU A 107 -16.13 16.00 2.18
CA GLU A 107 -14.91 16.65 1.68
C GLU A 107 -14.42 17.77 2.60
N ASP A 108 -15.35 18.47 3.27
CA ASP A 108 -15.04 19.53 4.23
C ASP A 108 -14.37 19.04 5.52
N ILE A 109 -14.41 17.73 5.79
CA ILE A 109 -13.83 17.11 6.98
C ILE A 109 -12.61 16.27 6.60
N TYR A 110 -12.74 15.43 5.56
CA TYR A 110 -11.75 14.40 5.26
C TYR A 110 -10.79 14.78 4.15
N GLY A 111 -11.13 15.75 3.29
CA GLY A 111 -10.41 15.99 2.03
C GLY A 111 -11.09 15.34 0.82
N ASN A 112 -10.46 15.43 -0.34
CA ASN A 112 -11.02 14.97 -1.61
C ASN A 112 -10.55 13.55 -1.95
N GLN A 113 -11.31 12.84 -2.78
CA GLN A 113 -10.90 11.52 -3.28
C GLN A 113 -10.98 11.53 -4.80
N TYR A 114 -9.93 12.03 -5.46
CA TYR A 114 -9.97 12.27 -6.90
C TYR A 114 -9.47 11.08 -7.72
N THR A 115 -10.19 10.77 -8.79
CA THR A 115 -9.69 9.92 -9.85
C THR A 115 -9.11 10.79 -10.97
N VAL A 116 -7.98 10.37 -11.52
CA VAL A 116 -7.23 11.15 -12.52
C VAL A 116 -6.86 10.30 -13.73
N ASP A 117 -6.76 10.97 -14.89
CA ASP A 117 -6.16 10.38 -16.08
C ASP A 117 -4.62 10.43 -16.02
N THR A 118 -3.97 9.97 -17.09
CA THR A 118 -2.51 9.92 -17.22
C THR A 118 -1.83 11.27 -17.43
N GLN A 119 -2.61 12.35 -17.54
CA GLN A 119 -2.13 13.73 -17.61
C GLN A 119 -2.42 14.50 -16.32
N ASP A 120 -2.76 13.79 -15.23
CA ASP A 120 -3.17 14.34 -13.94
C ASP A 120 -4.47 15.18 -14.00
N ASN A 121 -5.27 15.07 -15.07
CA ASN A 121 -6.57 15.73 -15.09
C ASN A 121 -7.53 14.97 -14.19
N VAL A 122 -8.23 15.69 -13.30
CA VAL A 122 -9.32 15.11 -12.51
C VAL A 122 -10.46 14.72 -13.44
N ILE A 123 -10.74 13.42 -13.51
CA ILE A 123 -11.83 12.84 -14.33
C ILE A 123 -13.05 12.46 -13.48
N GLY A 124 -12.91 12.45 -12.16
CA GLY A 124 -14.00 12.15 -11.25
C GLY A 124 -13.60 12.22 -9.77
N SER A 125 -14.56 11.86 -8.93
CA SER A 125 -14.39 11.75 -7.48
C SER A 125 -15.06 10.47 -7.00
N TYR A 126 -14.46 9.79 -6.03
CA TYR A 126 -15.03 8.59 -5.42
C TYR A 126 -15.96 8.96 -4.25
N GLU A 127 -17.23 8.52 -4.28
CA GLU A 127 -18.27 9.02 -3.35
C GLU A 127 -18.21 8.39 -1.95
N LYS A 128 -17.82 7.12 -1.82
CA LYS A 128 -17.74 6.46 -0.50
C LYS A 128 -16.47 6.90 0.21
N LEU A 129 -16.54 7.16 1.51
CA LEU A 129 -15.37 7.42 2.35
C LEU A 129 -14.42 6.21 2.29
N LEU A 130 -13.15 6.42 1.99
CA LEU A 130 -12.15 5.35 1.93
C LEU A 130 -11.51 5.04 3.30
N LEU A 131 -11.50 6.02 4.22
CA LEU A 131 -10.99 5.90 5.60
C LEU A 131 -11.99 5.20 6.52
N GLN A 132 -12.27 3.93 6.22
CA GLN A 132 -13.12 3.07 7.04
C GLN A 132 -12.81 1.59 6.75
N PRO A 133 -13.10 0.69 7.68
CA PRO A 133 -12.86 -0.73 7.48
C PRO A 133 -13.79 -1.33 6.42
N LEU A 134 -13.27 -2.30 5.67
CA LEU A 134 -14.10 -3.21 4.90
C LEU A 134 -14.84 -4.19 5.81
N SER A 135 -15.96 -4.73 5.36
CA SER A 135 -16.64 -5.85 6.01
C SER A 135 -15.93 -7.20 5.76
N LEU A 136 -14.60 -7.21 5.81
CA LEU A 136 -13.73 -8.35 5.56
C LEU A 136 -12.68 -8.45 6.67
N SER A 137 -12.65 -9.59 7.34
CA SER A 137 -11.65 -9.89 8.37
C SER A 137 -10.25 -10.03 7.76
N LEU A 138 -9.22 -9.84 8.60
CA LEU A 138 -7.82 -10.06 8.26
C LEU A 138 -7.59 -11.43 7.60
N LYS A 139 -8.22 -12.48 8.14
CA LYS A 139 -8.13 -13.82 7.58
C LYS A 139 -8.72 -13.90 6.17
N GLN A 140 -9.88 -13.30 5.94
CA GLN A 140 -10.51 -13.28 4.61
C GLN A 140 -9.64 -12.51 3.61
N ILE A 141 -9.09 -11.36 3.99
CA ILE A 141 -8.17 -10.61 3.13
C ILE A 141 -6.93 -11.44 2.80
N TYR A 142 -6.37 -12.16 3.78
CA TYR A 142 -5.24 -13.06 3.54
C TYR A 142 -5.58 -14.21 2.59
N GLU A 143 -6.75 -14.84 2.74
CA GLU A 143 -7.22 -15.89 1.83
C GLU A 143 -7.46 -15.36 0.40
N ILE A 144 -8.05 -14.17 0.26
CA ILE A 144 -8.24 -13.50 -1.03
C ILE A 144 -6.89 -13.17 -1.68
N SER A 145 -5.93 -12.65 -0.91
CA SER A 145 -4.59 -12.34 -1.43
C SER A 145 -3.90 -13.58 -2.00
N LYS A 146 -4.06 -14.74 -1.34
CA LYS A 146 -3.55 -16.03 -1.83
C LYS A 146 -4.26 -16.49 -3.10
N PHE A 147 -5.57 -16.31 -3.20
CA PHE A 147 -6.33 -16.65 -4.40
C PHE A 147 -5.85 -15.86 -5.64
N TYR A 148 -5.60 -14.56 -5.49
CA TYR A 148 -5.10 -13.69 -6.56
C TYR A 148 -3.56 -13.69 -6.71
N ASN A 149 -2.85 -14.53 -5.95
CA ASN A 149 -1.38 -14.58 -5.93
C ASN A 149 -0.74 -13.20 -5.66
N MET A 150 -1.33 -12.42 -4.76
CA MET A 150 -0.83 -11.11 -4.34
C MET A 150 0.22 -11.25 -3.25
N VAL A 151 1.09 -10.24 -3.13
CA VAL A 151 2.02 -10.14 -2.00
C VAL A 151 1.28 -9.48 -0.84
N PHE A 152 1.12 -10.20 0.26
CA PHE A 152 0.46 -9.73 1.47
C PHE A 152 1.52 -9.27 2.48
N VAL A 153 1.44 -8.00 2.90
CA VAL A 153 2.35 -7.41 3.89
C VAL A 153 1.53 -6.65 4.93
N PRO A 154 1.49 -7.09 6.19
CA PRO A 154 0.96 -6.29 7.29
C PRO A 154 1.66 -4.93 7.33
N ALA A 155 0.87 -3.85 7.27
CA ALA A 155 1.38 -2.48 7.25
C ALA A 155 1.83 -2.08 8.66
N HIS A 156 2.89 -1.27 8.73
CA HIS A 156 3.37 -0.58 9.94
C HIS A 156 3.07 -1.29 11.27
N ILE A 157 3.46 -2.58 11.39
CA ILE A 157 2.90 -3.55 12.35
C ILE A 157 3.00 -3.16 13.82
N ASN A 158 3.94 -2.27 14.13
CA ASN A 158 4.29 -1.78 15.46
C ASN A 158 3.55 -0.50 15.86
N ARG A 159 2.76 0.11 14.98
CA ARG A 159 1.91 1.27 15.32
C ARG A 159 0.74 0.84 16.21
N GLN A 160 0.40 1.68 17.19
CA GLN A 160 -0.74 1.44 18.09
C GLN A 160 -2.08 1.50 17.36
N SER A 161 -2.20 2.46 16.44
CA SER A 161 -3.31 2.53 15.50
C SER A 161 -2.98 1.71 14.27
N PHE A 162 -3.93 0.88 13.85
CA PHE A 162 -3.90 0.08 12.62
C PHE A 162 -2.79 -0.97 12.45
N GLY A 163 -1.73 -0.94 13.26
CA GLY A 163 -0.71 -1.98 13.28
C GLY A 163 -1.19 -3.27 13.95
N ILE A 164 -0.93 -4.42 13.33
CA ILE A 164 -1.38 -5.72 13.82
C ILE A 164 -0.88 -6.06 15.24
N ILE A 165 0.38 -5.77 15.55
CA ILE A 165 0.93 -6.01 16.90
C ILE A 165 0.39 -4.97 17.88
N GLY A 166 0.20 -3.71 17.45
CA GLY A 166 -0.39 -2.67 18.29
C GLY A 166 -1.83 -3.00 18.70
N ARG A 167 -2.62 -3.55 17.78
CA ARG A 167 -4.03 -3.92 18.01
C ARG A 167 -4.20 -5.25 18.74
N LEU A 168 -3.53 -6.31 18.28
CA LEU A 168 -3.75 -7.67 18.77
C LEU A 168 -2.75 -8.09 19.86
N GLY A 169 -1.56 -7.46 19.90
CA GLY A 169 -0.47 -7.84 20.79
C GLY A 169 0.34 -9.07 20.33
N PHE A 170 0.00 -9.65 19.18
CA PHE A 170 0.68 -10.81 18.58
C PHE A 170 0.42 -10.87 17.07
N LEU A 171 1.24 -11.62 16.34
CA LEU A 171 0.97 -11.98 14.95
C LEU A 171 0.10 -13.27 14.93
N PRO A 172 -1.11 -13.26 14.33
CA PRO A 172 -1.98 -14.43 14.26
C PRO A 172 -1.30 -15.64 13.60
N GLU A 173 -1.64 -16.85 14.06
CA GLU A 173 -1.00 -18.09 13.61
C GLU A 173 -1.16 -18.33 12.11
N GLU A 174 -2.28 -17.92 11.52
CA GLU A 174 -2.51 -18.04 10.08
C GLU A 174 -1.51 -17.21 9.25
N LEU A 175 -0.88 -16.19 9.84
CA LEU A 175 0.12 -15.33 9.20
C LEU A 175 1.56 -15.74 9.54
N ILE A 176 1.78 -16.89 10.19
CA ILE A 176 3.10 -17.32 10.65
C ILE A 176 4.11 -17.56 9.51
N ASP A 177 3.62 -17.84 8.31
CA ASP A 177 4.45 -18.10 7.13
C ASP A 177 4.74 -16.84 6.30
N LEU A 178 4.33 -15.67 6.76
CA LEU A 178 4.74 -14.41 6.16
C LEU A 178 6.24 -14.19 6.32
N THR A 179 6.85 -13.72 5.23
CA THR A 179 8.27 -13.35 5.20
C THR A 179 8.47 -11.85 5.35
N PHE A 180 7.55 -11.04 4.80
CA PHE A 180 7.65 -9.58 4.77
C PHE A 180 6.68 -8.96 5.76
N LEU A 181 7.18 -8.01 6.54
CA LEU A 181 6.40 -7.21 7.47
C LEU A 181 6.85 -5.76 7.32
N GLU A 182 5.93 -4.82 7.20
CA GLU A 182 6.31 -3.41 7.22
C GLU A 182 6.36 -2.89 8.66
N VAL A 183 7.39 -2.13 8.99
CA VAL A 183 7.56 -1.52 10.32
C VAL A 183 7.70 -0.02 10.20
N SER A 184 7.01 0.70 11.07
CA SER A 184 7.23 2.14 11.19
C SER A 184 8.57 2.42 11.87
N ARG A 185 9.26 3.48 11.41
CA ARG A 185 10.67 3.83 11.72
C ARG A 185 11.07 3.90 13.21
N ILE A 186 10.13 3.85 14.17
CA ILE A 186 10.40 4.27 15.56
C ILE A 186 10.72 3.12 16.54
N THR A 187 10.48 1.83 16.27
CA THR A 187 10.61 0.81 17.35
C THR A 187 10.93 -0.64 16.95
N GLU A 188 11.89 -0.92 16.06
CA GLU A 188 12.26 -2.32 15.72
C GLU A 188 12.49 -3.24 16.93
N ILE A 189 13.22 -2.77 17.95
CA ILE A 189 13.79 -3.65 18.98
C ILE A 189 12.74 -4.15 19.99
N GLU A 190 11.66 -3.41 20.24
CA GLU A 190 10.70 -3.77 21.28
C GLU A 190 9.61 -4.73 20.83
N PHE A 191 9.22 -4.71 19.54
CA PHE A 191 8.08 -5.50 19.08
C PHE A 191 8.45 -6.91 18.62
N VAL A 192 9.71 -7.18 18.28
CA VAL A 192 10.16 -8.50 17.77
C VAL A 192 9.85 -9.63 18.77
N LYS A 193 9.76 -9.33 20.07
CA LYS A 193 9.34 -10.30 21.11
C LYS A 193 7.90 -10.81 20.94
N PHE A 194 7.05 -10.06 20.24
CA PHE A 194 5.66 -10.43 19.94
C PHE A 194 5.54 -11.21 18.62
N LEU A 195 6.63 -11.32 17.86
CA LEU A 195 6.69 -12.14 16.66
C LEU A 195 7.09 -13.58 17.01
N PRO A 196 6.62 -14.57 16.21
CA PRO A 196 7.09 -15.95 16.28
C PRO A 196 8.62 -16.04 16.22
N GLN A 197 9.20 -16.71 17.23
CA GLN A 197 10.65 -16.86 17.33
C GLN A 197 11.20 -17.88 16.32
N ASN A 198 12.49 -17.77 15.99
CA ASN A 198 13.20 -18.64 15.02
C ASN A 198 12.69 -18.55 13.57
N ARG A 199 12.10 -17.41 13.20
CA ARG A 199 11.73 -17.08 11.81
C ARG A 199 12.61 -15.94 11.30
N ASN A 200 12.90 -15.97 10.00
CA ASN A 200 13.61 -14.89 9.32
C ASN A 200 12.58 -13.98 8.66
N TYR A 201 12.27 -12.87 9.32
CA TYR A 201 11.46 -11.80 8.75
C TYR A 201 12.35 -10.81 8.01
N ILE A 202 11.84 -10.29 6.90
CA ILE A 202 12.38 -9.13 6.21
C ILE A 202 11.47 -7.94 6.55
N PHE A 203 12.05 -6.96 7.24
CA PHE A 203 11.33 -5.75 7.60
C PHE A 203 11.43 -4.73 6.46
N LEU A 204 10.26 -4.31 5.97
CA LEU A 204 10.14 -3.24 4.99
C LEU A 204 9.97 -1.89 5.70
N HIS A 205 10.54 -0.86 5.11
CA HIS A 205 10.53 0.50 5.64
C HIS A 205 10.10 1.47 4.54
N SER A 206 8.82 1.78 4.50
CA SER A 206 8.22 2.75 3.58
C SER A 206 7.84 4.03 4.31
N SER A 207 7.53 5.08 3.57
CA SER A 207 7.22 6.40 4.14
C SER A 207 5.82 6.48 4.74
N ASP A 208 4.85 5.77 4.16
CA ASP A 208 3.42 6.02 4.40
C ASP A 208 3.09 7.50 4.09
N ALA A 209 3.63 7.98 2.97
CA ALA A 209 3.60 9.38 2.58
C ALA A 209 2.22 9.82 2.11
N HIS A 210 1.77 10.95 2.65
CA HIS A 210 0.54 11.66 2.30
C HIS A 210 0.84 13.02 1.62
N HIS A 211 2.10 13.47 1.70
CA HIS A 211 2.64 14.61 1.00
C HIS A 211 3.93 14.27 0.26
N LEU A 212 4.23 14.97 -0.84
CA LEU A 212 5.37 14.67 -1.71
C LEU A 212 6.72 14.71 -0.98
N TRP A 213 6.88 15.60 0.00
CA TRP A 213 8.12 15.72 0.77
C TRP A 213 8.34 14.57 1.76
N GLU A 214 7.29 13.81 2.10
CA GLU A 214 7.36 12.67 3.03
C GLU A 214 7.87 11.40 2.36
N ILE A 215 7.76 11.30 1.03
CA ILE A 215 8.32 10.19 0.24
C ILE A 215 9.79 9.99 0.65
N ASN A 216 10.16 8.73 0.88
CA ASN A 216 11.48 8.38 1.40
C ASN A 216 12.61 8.93 0.52
N GLU A 217 13.68 9.38 1.17
CA GLU A 217 14.97 9.54 0.51
C GLU A 217 15.57 8.16 0.16
N ARG A 218 16.66 8.17 -0.61
CA ARG A 218 17.41 6.98 -1.03
C ARG A 218 18.16 6.28 0.12
N GLU A 219 17.43 5.78 1.10
CA GLU A 219 17.93 5.21 2.35
C GLU A 219 17.70 3.70 2.41
N PHE A 220 16.46 3.26 2.16
CA PHE A 220 16.05 1.86 2.23
C PHE A 220 16.18 1.19 0.87
N PHE A 221 16.70 -0.03 0.86
CA PHE A 221 16.90 -0.80 -0.36
C PHE A 221 16.54 -2.27 -0.16
N ILE A 222 16.26 -2.93 -1.27
CA ILE A 222 16.07 -4.37 -1.39
C ILE A 222 17.00 -4.91 -2.47
N GLU A 223 17.50 -6.13 -2.29
CA GLU A 223 18.28 -6.76 -3.36
C GLU A 223 17.37 -7.15 -4.51
N SER A 224 17.83 -6.87 -5.73
CA SER A 224 17.05 -7.04 -6.96
C SER A 224 16.50 -8.45 -7.13
N ASP A 225 17.31 -9.48 -6.88
CA ASP A 225 16.90 -10.89 -6.96
C ASP A 225 15.76 -11.20 -5.98
N ILE A 226 15.84 -10.68 -4.75
CA ILE A 226 14.77 -10.81 -3.77
C ILE A 226 13.49 -10.12 -4.27
N LEU A 227 13.59 -8.88 -4.75
CA LEU A 227 12.43 -8.13 -5.27
C LEU A 227 11.77 -8.84 -6.47
N TYR A 228 12.56 -9.31 -7.43
CA TYR A 228 12.02 -10.01 -8.59
C TYR A 228 11.29 -11.29 -8.19
N THR A 229 11.86 -12.07 -7.28
CA THR A 229 11.19 -13.29 -6.78
C THR A 229 9.91 -13.02 -6.00
N ILE A 230 9.78 -11.86 -5.36
CA ILE A 230 8.56 -11.53 -4.62
C ILE A 230 7.44 -11.08 -5.55
N PHE A 231 7.73 -10.17 -6.47
CA PHE A 231 6.70 -9.43 -7.22
C PHE A 231 6.53 -9.90 -8.66
N PHE A 232 7.46 -10.70 -9.18
CA PHE A 232 7.50 -11.09 -10.60
C PHE A 232 7.71 -12.59 -10.86
N ASP A 233 7.96 -13.40 -9.83
CA ASP A 233 7.90 -14.87 -9.87
C ASP A 233 6.62 -15.39 -9.17
#